data_AF-A0A373FB04-F1
#
_entry.id   AF-A0A373FB04-F1
#
_cell.length_a   1.000
_cell.length_b   1.000
_cell.length_c   1.000
_cell.angle_alpha   90.00
_cell.angle_beta   90.00
_cell.angle_gamma   90.00
#
_symmetry.space_group_name_H-M   'P 1'
#
loop_
_entity.id
_entity.type
_entity.pdbx_description
1 polymer ?
#
loop_
_entity_poly.entity_id
_entity_poly.type
_entity_poly.pdbx_seq_one_letter_code
_entity_poly.pdbx_strand_id
1 'polypeptide(L)'
;MSNYEFSFSSLRAINLNVTDEKEYMQFCIDHCTNVIANASDFVRRVAEGKIDIDKNTKPELIAARASMLLIKQKLEEFQEFSSGKSNVTKFYADALAKNESNFKQIGVAEDLLKTYFML
;
A
#
# COMPACT_ATOMS: atom_id res chain seq x y z
N MET A 1 12.09 -1.95 -14.14
CA MET A 1 11.08 -1.21 -13.37
C MET A 1 10.10 -2.25 -12.83
N SER A 2 9.86 -2.27 -11.53
CA SER A 2 8.87 -3.20 -10.95
C SER A 2 7.46 -2.63 -11.17
N ASN A 3 6.44 -3.48 -11.29
CA ASN A 3 5.05 -3.04 -11.43
C ASN A 3 4.51 -2.26 -10.21
N TYR A 4 5.33 -2.10 -9.15
CA TYR A 4 4.95 -1.50 -7.87
C TYR A 4 5.80 -0.26 -7.52
N GLU A 5 6.53 0.29 -8.49
CA GLU A 5 7.35 1.50 -8.30
C GLU A 5 6.43 2.72 -8.05
N PHE A 6 6.50 3.29 -6.85
CA PHE A 6 5.62 4.37 -6.38
C PHE A 6 6.42 5.54 -5.76
N SER A 7 6.04 6.78 -6.07
CA SER A 7 6.68 8.01 -5.57
C SER A 7 5.75 8.76 -4.61
N PHE A 8 6.22 9.00 -3.38
CA PHE A 8 5.46 9.65 -2.30
C PHE A 8 5.48 11.19 -2.34
N SER A 9 6.20 11.79 -3.29
CA SER A 9 6.31 13.25 -3.44
C SER A 9 4.94 13.92 -3.58
N SER A 10 4.00 13.21 -4.21
CA SER A 10 2.60 13.62 -4.43
C SER A 10 1.73 13.56 -3.16
N LEU A 11 2.06 12.74 -2.17
CA LEU A 11 1.26 12.62 -0.94
C LEU A 11 1.65 13.67 0.12
N ARG A 12 2.87 14.20 0.09
CA ARG A 12 3.42 15.11 1.13
C ARG A 12 3.21 16.61 0.85
N ALA A 13 3.01 17.00 -0.41
CA ALA A 13 3.14 18.40 -0.86
C ALA A 13 1.86 19.27 -0.73
N ILE A 14 1.00 19.06 0.29
CA ILE A 14 -0.31 19.72 0.34
C ILE A 14 -0.35 20.78 1.45
N ASN A 15 -0.26 22.05 1.04
CA ASN A 15 -0.49 23.23 1.87
C ASN A 15 -1.94 23.66 1.71
N LEU A 16 -2.80 23.26 2.65
CA LEU A 16 -4.25 23.18 2.41
C LEU A 16 -4.99 24.50 2.25
N ASN A 17 -5.10 24.97 1.02
CA ASN A 17 -6.05 25.99 0.59
C ASN A 17 -6.55 25.67 -0.84
N VAL A 18 -7.87 25.47 -0.97
CA VAL A 18 -8.70 25.53 -2.20
C VAL A 18 -9.01 24.20 -2.92
N THR A 19 -10.20 24.18 -3.53
CA THR A 19 -11.10 23.08 -3.95
C THR A 19 -10.54 21.99 -4.88
N ASP A 20 -9.43 22.20 -5.58
CA ASP A 20 -8.79 21.21 -6.49
C ASP A 20 -8.01 20.11 -5.75
N GLU A 21 -7.65 20.34 -4.48
CA GLU A 21 -6.80 19.42 -3.71
C GLU A 21 -7.54 18.16 -3.23
N LYS A 22 -8.86 18.22 -3.04
CA LYS A 22 -9.64 17.06 -2.62
C LYS A 22 -9.67 15.99 -3.71
N GLU A 23 -9.83 16.39 -4.97
CA GLU A 23 -9.78 15.48 -6.12
C GLU A 23 -8.38 14.91 -6.30
N TYR A 24 -7.35 15.73 -6.07
CA TYR A 24 -5.96 15.26 -6.10
C TYR A 24 -5.64 14.28 -4.98
N MET A 25 -6.05 14.56 -3.73
CA MET A 25 -5.91 13.62 -2.61
C MET A 25 -6.65 12.32 -2.88
N GLN A 26 -7.88 12.41 -3.39
CA GLN A 26 -8.67 11.23 -3.76
C GLN A 26 -7.98 10.43 -4.87
N PHE A 27 -7.45 11.09 -5.90
CA PHE A 27 -6.65 10.44 -6.95
C PHE A 27 -5.43 9.71 -6.39
N CYS A 28 -4.66 10.36 -5.51
CA CYS A 28 -3.51 9.73 -4.87
C CYS A 28 -3.91 8.53 -4.01
N ILE A 29 -4.99 8.65 -3.22
CA ILE A 29 -5.52 7.56 -2.39
C ILE A 29 -6.03 6.40 -3.25
N ASP A 30 -6.71 6.70 -4.35
CA ASP A 30 -7.22 5.69 -5.29
C ASP A 30 -6.06 4.96 -5.97
N HIS A 31 -5.02 5.70 -6.35
CA HIS A 31 -3.80 5.09 -6.89
C HIS A 31 -3.12 4.18 -5.85
N CYS A 32 -2.95 4.65 -4.60
CA CYS A 32 -2.44 3.81 -3.51
C CYS A 32 -3.30 2.56 -3.30
N THR A 33 -4.62 2.71 -3.31
CA THR A 33 -5.57 1.60 -3.16
C THR A 33 -5.41 0.57 -4.27
N ASN A 34 -5.22 1.01 -5.52
CA ASN A 34 -4.98 0.10 -6.65
C ASN A 34 -3.65 -0.65 -6.51
N VAL A 35 -2.58 0.03 -6.09
CA VAL A 35 -1.28 -0.62 -5.84
C VAL A 35 -1.40 -1.64 -4.72
N ILE A 36 -2.06 -1.29 -3.61
CA ILE A 36 -2.31 -2.20 -2.48
C ILE A 36 -3.12 -3.41 -2.95
N ALA A 37 -4.20 -3.20 -3.71
CA ALA A 37 -5.07 -4.27 -4.19
C ALA A 37 -4.32 -5.25 -5.10
N ASN A 38 -3.51 -4.74 -6.03
CA ASN A 38 -2.72 -5.57 -6.93
C ASN A 38 -1.64 -6.38 -6.18
N ALA A 39 -0.93 -5.73 -5.25
CA ALA A 39 0.08 -6.40 -4.42
C ALA A 39 -0.55 -7.48 -3.52
N SER A 40 -1.69 -7.17 -2.91
CA SER A 40 -2.48 -8.08 -2.08
C SER A 40 -2.99 -9.29 -2.88
N ASP A 41 -3.56 -9.06 -4.07
CA ASP A 41 -4.04 -10.14 -4.94
C ASP A 41 -2.91 -11.07 -5.38
N PHE A 42 -1.76 -10.51 -5.73
CA PHE A 42 -0.57 -11.31 -6.05
C PHE A 42 -0.18 -12.23 -4.89
N VAL A 43 -0.03 -11.69 -3.67
CA VAL A 43 0.32 -12.49 -2.48
C VAL A 43 -0.71 -13.59 -2.24
N ARG A 44 -2.00 -13.26 -2.33
CA ARG A 44 -3.09 -14.23 -2.17
C ARG A 44 -2.99 -15.34 -3.20
N ARG A 45 -2.75 -15.01 -4.47
CA ARG A 45 -2.64 -16.01 -5.54
C ARG A 45 -1.42 -16.92 -5.37
N VAL A 46 -0.30 -16.41 -4.85
CA VAL A 46 0.84 -17.25 -4.47
C VAL A 46 0.46 -18.18 -3.31
N ALA A 47 -0.17 -17.66 -2.26
CA ALA A 47 -0.59 -18.45 -1.10
C ALA A 47 -1.59 -19.57 -1.45
N GLU A 48 -2.47 -19.31 -2.42
CA GLU A 48 -3.45 -20.27 -2.94
C GLU A 48 -2.86 -21.27 -3.95
N GLY A 49 -1.55 -21.19 -4.26
CA GLY A 49 -0.90 -22.05 -5.25
C GLY A 49 -1.35 -21.80 -6.69
N LYS A 50 -1.94 -20.63 -6.97
CA LYS A 50 -2.35 -20.20 -8.32
C LYS A 50 -1.21 -19.54 -9.10
N ILE A 51 -0.10 -19.27 -8.43
CA ILE A 51 1.16 -18.80 -9.01
C ILE A 51 2.26 -19.71 -8.46
N ASP A 52 3.03 -20.30 -9.36
CA ASP A 52 4.15 -21.15 -8.98
C ASP A 52 5.25 -20.32 -8.29
N ILE A 53 5.86 -20.91 -7.26
CA ILE A 53 6.95 -20.29 -6.53
C ILE A 53 8.25 -20.59 -7.28
N ASP A 54 8.75 -19.60 -8.01
CA ASP A 54 10.01 -19.70 -8.75
C ASP A 54 10.98 -18.56 -8.39
N LYS A 55 12.08 -18.47 -9.15
CA LYS A 55 13.12 -17.45 -8.97
C LYS A 55 12.64 -16.01 -9.20
N ASN A 56 11.55 -15.81 -9.93
CA ASN A 56 10.93 -14.52 -10.22
C ASN A 56 9.86 -14.18 -9.17
N THR A 57 9.22 -15.17 -8.55
CA THR A 57 8.23 -14.98 -7.48
C THR A 57 8.86 -14.34 -6.23
N LYS A 58 10.11 -14.69 -5.88
CA LYS A 58 10.81 -14.12 -4.72
C LYS A 58 10.91 -12.59 -4.76
N PRO A 59 11.52 -11.97 -5.79
CA PRO A 59 11.62 -10.51 -5.85
C PRO A 59 10.24 -9.83 -5.94
N GLU A 60 9.26 -10.45 -6.60
CA GLU A 60 7.90 -9.89 -6.67
C GLU A 60 7.16 -9.94 -5.33
N LEU A 61 7.31 -11.00 -4.54
CA LEU A 61 6.78 -11.07 -3.17
C LEU A 61 7.41 -10.01 -2.25
N ILE A 62 8.73 -9.81 -2.37
CA ILE A 62 9.45 -8.77 -1.63
C ILE A 62 8.90 -7.38 -2.02
N ALA A 63 8.75 -7.11 -3.32
CA ALA A 63 8.23 -5.85 -3.81
C ALA A 63 6.78 -5.62 -3.36
N ALA A 64 5.90 -6.60 -3.50
CA ALA A 64 4.51 -6.53 -3.07
C ALA A 64 4.40 -6.24 -1.56
N ARG A 65 5.17 -6.95 -0.73
CA ARG A 65 5.24 -6.72 0.71
C ARG A 65 5.75 -5.32 1.03
N ALA A 66 6.85 -4.90 0.41
CA ALA A 66 7.47 -3.60 0.66
C ALA A 66 6.53 -2.45 0.28
N SER A 67 5.85 -2.53 -0.87
CA SER A 67 4.91 -1.49 -1.30
C SER A 67 3.72 -1.38 -0.36
N MET A 68 3.11 -2.49 0.06
CA MET A 68 2.02 -2.46 1.04
C MET A 68 2.47 -1.87 2.39
N LEU A 69 3.65 -2.27 2.90
CA LEU A 69 4.19 -1.78 4.17
C LEU A 69 4.46 -0.27 4.10
N LEU A 70 5.11 0.18 3.03
CA LEU A 70 5.49 1.58 2.86
C LEU A 70 4.26 2.48 2.70
N ILE A 71 3.26 2.06 1.92
CA ILE A 71 2.01 2.83 1.78
C ILE A 71 1.26 2.88 3.12
N LYS A 72 1.17 1.75 3.84
CA LYS A 72 0.54 1.71 5.17
C LYS A 72 1.19 2.71 6.13
N GLN A 73 2.52 2.65 6.27
CA GLN A 73 3.28 3.57 7.13
C GLN A 73 3.04 5.02 6.76
N LYS A 74 3.01 5.34 5.46
CA LYS A 74 2.81 6.72 5.00
C LYS A 74 1.38 7.21 5.25
N LEU A 75 0.36 6.37 5.06
CA LEU A 75 -1.01 6.72 5.41
C LEU A 75 -1.17 6.93 6.93
N GLU A 76 -0.53 6.11 7.76
CA GLU A 76 -0.49 6.27 9.23
C GLU A 76 0.20 7.58 9.62
N GLU A 77 1.40 7.85 9.07
CA GLU A 77 2.13 9.11 9.27
C GLU A 77 1.25 10.33 8.90
N PHE A 78 0.61 10.33 7.72
CA PHE A 78 -0.22 11.46 7.29
C PHE A 78 -1.51 11.60 8.11
N GLN A 79 -2.07 10.50 8.61
CA GLN A 79 -3.16 10.55 9.58
C GLN A 79 -2.72 11.24 10.88
N GLU A 80 -1.53 10.93 11.39
CA GLU A 80 -0.99 11.54 12.61
C GLU A 80 -0.60 13.02 12.42
N PHE A 81 0.09 13.37 11.33
CA PHE A 81 0.52 14.74 11.02
C PHE A 81 -0.63 15.70 10.69
N SER A 82 -1.81 15.18 10.32
CA SER A 82 -2.99 15.99 10.02
C SER A 82 -3.80 16.39 11.27
N SER A 83 -3.29 16.10 12.47
CA SER A 83 -3.81 16.52 13.78
C SER A 83 -3.98 18.04 13.89
N GLY A 84 -5.07 18.54 13.30
CA GLY A 84 -5.38 19.96 13.17
C GLY A 84 -6.35 20.30 12.03
N LYS A 85 -6.50 19.45 11.00
CA LYS A 85 -7.48 19.62 9.91
C LYS A 85 -8.34 18.36 9.74
N SER A 86 -9.46 18.30 10.46
CA SER A 86 -10.27 17.07 10.66
C SER A 86 -10.69 16.34 9.38
N ASN A 87 -10.92 17.08 8.29
CA ASN A 87 -11.36 16.49 7.03
C ASN A 87 -10.25 15.69 6.34
N VAL A 88 -8.98 16.07 6.47
CA VAL A 88 -7.85 15.39 5.80
C VAL A 88 -7.40 14.15 6.56
N THR A 89 -7.40 14.23 7.89
CA THR A 89 -7.22 13.05 8.75
C THR A 89 -8.23 11.96 8.42
N LYS A 90 -9.48 12.34 8.12
CA LYS A 90 -10.53 11.39 7.76
C LYS A 90 -10.25 10.67 6.44
N PHE A 91 -9.73 11.35 5.42
CA PHE A 91 -9.41 10.68 4.14
C PHE A 91 -8.34 9.59 4.29
N TYR A 92 -7.28 9.85 5.05
CA TYR A 92 -6.24 8.84 5.29
C TYR A 92 -6.73 7.72 6.20
N ALA A 93 -7.53 8.03 7.22
CA ALA A 93 -8.16 7.03 8.08
C ALA A 93 -9.12 6.10 7.30
N ASP A 94 -9.96 6.67 6.43
CA ASP A 94 -10.89 5.91 5.58
C ASP A 94 -10.11 5.04 4.59
N ALA A 95 -8.99 5.53 4.04
CA ALA A 95 -8.11 4.75 3.17
C ALA A 95 -7.45 3.57 3.89
N LEU A 96 -7.00 3.77 5.14
CA LEU A 96 -6.46 2.71 5.99
C LEU A 96 -7.51 1.65 6.28
N ALA A 97 -8.71 2.06 6.70
CA ALA A 97 -9.80 1.15 7.00
C ALA A 97 -10.25 0.34 5.77
N LYS A 98 -10.39 0.99 4.61
CA LYS A 98 -10.77 0.33 3.35
C LYS A 98 -9.77 -0.75 2.92
N ASN A 99 -8.49 -0.57 3.25
CA ASN A 99 -7.42 -1.48 2.85
C ASN A 99 -6.96 -2.44 3.96
N GLU A 100 -7.62 -2.47 5.12
CA GLU A 100 -7.20 -3.28 6.27
C GLU A 100 -7.04 -4.78 5.91
N SER A 101 -7.98 -5.35 5.16
CA SER A 101 -7.91 -6.75 4.72
C SER A 101 -6.75 -7.01 3.76
N ASN A 102 -6.42 -6.04 2.91
CA ASN A 102 -5.28 -6.12 2.01
C ASN A 102 -3.96 -6.05 2.79
N PHE A 103 -3.87 -5.18 3.79
CA PHE A 103 -2.68 -5.09 4.64
C PHE A 103 -2.41 -6.36 5.45
N LYS A 104 -3.40 -7.21 5.70
CA LYS A 104 -3.18 -8.55 6.30
C LYS A 104 -2.31 -9.44 5.42
N GLN A 105 -2.27 -9.22 4.11
CA GLN A 105 -1.40 -9.96 3.19
C GLN A 105 0.09 -9.64 3.39
N ILE A 106 0.44 -8.57 4.12
CA ILE A 106 1.84 -8.30 4.51
C ILE A 106 2.40 -9.46 5.33
N GLY A 107 1.61 -9.97 6.29
CA GLY A 107 1.99 -11.12 7.12
C GLY A 107 2.10 -12.40 6.30
N VAL A 108 1.13 -12.65 5.41
CA VAL A 108 1.14 -13.80 4.50
C VAL A 108 2.38 -13.78 3.60
N ALA A 109 2.71 -12.61 3.02
CA ALA A 109 3.92 -12.46 2.21
C ALA A 109 5.20 -12.74 3.01
N GLU A 110 5.25 -12.31 4.27
CA GLU A 110 6.37 -12.59 5.16
C GLU A 110 6.51 -14.09 5.46
N ASP A 111 5.40 -14.78 5.74
CA ASP A 111 5.39 -16.21 6.00
C ASP A 111 5.79 -17.01 4.76
N LEU A 112 5.30 -16.64 3.58
CA LEU A 112 5.72 -17.24 2.30
C LEU A 112 7.22 -17.04 2.05
N LEU A 113 7.73 -15.83 2.29
CA LEU A 113 9.16 -15.54 2.12
C LEU A 113 10.04 -16.36 3.07
N LYS A 114 9.65 -16.49 4.34
CA LYS A 114 10.36 -17.33 5.32
C LYS A 114 10.29 -18.81 4.96
N THR A 115 9.12 -19.29 4.56
CA THR A 115 8.87 -20.71 4.28
C THR A 115 9.64 -21.19 3.05
N TYR A 116 9.58 -20.45 1.96
CA TYR A 116 10.09 -20.91 0.66
C TYR A 116 11.48 -20.40 0.31
N PHE A 117 11.94 -19.31 0.94
CA PHE A 117 13.15 -18.62 0.49
C PHE A 117 14.21 -18.38 1.57
N MET A 118 14.02 -18.94 2.78
CA MET A 118 14.93 -18.84 3.94
C MET A 118 15.44 -17.39 4.14
N LEU A 119 14.54 -16.49 4.53
CA LEU A 119 14.89 -15.21 5.13
C LEU A 119 15.09 -15.35 6.64
#